data_AF-A0A3D8J3R1-F1
#
_entry.id   AF-A0A3D8J3R1-F1
#
_cell.length_a   1.000
_cell.length_b   1.000
_cell.length_c   1.000
_cell.angle_alpha   90.00
_cell.angle_beta   90.00
_cell.angle_gamma   90.00
#
_symmetry.space_group_name_H-M   'P 1'
#
loop_
_entity.id
_entity.type
_entity.pdbx_description
1 polymer ?
#
loop_
_entity_poly.entity_id
_entity_poly.type
_entity_poly.pdbx_seq_one_letter_code
_entity_poly.pdbx_strand_id
1 'polypeptide(L)'
;MQDPIAFIHLMYQSFFGGNDIVYARRTNRSGESFFRSLCGNMFYQISNFFSEVSIPNGSRDYRILSYDALEALLQMQEYHRFSKAMFEWIGFEKKCLEYEYIPRQEGQSSWNFWKLFKYAIEGFVSFSTAPLRLAFILGFLASFLSICYGGYIAIDTLIYGNEVKGYPSLVCIITFFGGLQLLVLGVIGEYIARIYEQVKNRPHYFLKRNKNEK
;
A
#
# COMPACT_ATOMS: atom_id res chain seq x y z
N MET A 1 7.26 -11.28 22.78
CA MET A 1 6.58 -11.93 21.64
C MET A 1 5.08 -12.01 21.97
N GLN A 2 4.17 -11.76 21.01
CA GLN A 2 2.71 -11.83 21.25
C GLN A 2 2.06 -13.07 20.62
N ASP A 3 2.78 -13.78 19.75
CA ASP A 3 2.26 -14.94 19.05
C ASP A 3 2.49 -16.21 19.90
N PRO A 4 1.47 -17.07 20.06
CA PRO A 4 1.55 -18.23 20.94
C PRO A 4 2.49 -19.30 20.38
N ILE A 5 3.46 -19.74 21.19
CA ILE A 5 4.40 -20.82 20.83
C ILE A 5 3.65 -22.13 20.58
N ALA A 6 2.56 -22.38 21.31
CA ALA A 6 1.71 -23.57 21.13
C ALA A 6 1.17 -23.71 19.69
N PHE A 7 1.07 -22.60 18.93
CA PHE A 7 0.60 -22.66 17.54
C PHE A 7 1.60 -23.32 16.60
N ILE A 8 2.89 -23.44 16.96
CA ILE A 8 3.89 -24.12 16.09
C ILE A 8 3.42 -25.54 15.78
N HIS A 9 2.89 -26.27 16.76
CA HIS A 9 2.43 -27.64 16.56
C HIS A 9 1.24 -27.72 15.59
N LEU A 10 0.26 -26.82 15.76
CA LEU A 10 -0.91 -26.74 14.86
C LEU A 10 -0.51 -26.32 13.45
N MET A 11 0.45 -25.40 13.33
CA MET A 11 0.99 -24.96 12.05
C MET A 11 1.71 -26.10 11.35
N TYR A 12 2.51 -26.87 12.10
CA TYR A 12 3.20 -28.05 11.59
C TYR A 12 2.21 -29.11 11.10
N GLN A 13 1.20 -29.45 11.90
CA GLN A 13 0.15 -30.39 11.47
C GLN A 13 -0.56 -29.93 10.18
N SER A 14 -0.89 -28.65 10.09
CA SER A 14 -1.54 -28.08 8.90
C SER A 14 -0.62 -28.11 7.68
N PHE A 15 0.68 -27.88 7.88
CA PHE A 15 1.70 -27.92 6.84
C PHE A 15 1.84 -29.33 6.26
N PHE A 16 1.96 -30.36 7.11
CA PHE A 16 1.98 -31.77 6.67
C PHE A 16 0.65 -32.24 6.09
N GLY A 17 -0.44 -31.50 6.31
CA GLY A 17 -1.71 -31.69 5.62
C GLY A 17 -1.70 -31.24 4.15
N GLY A 18 -0.58 -30.76 3.60
CA GLY A 18 -0.41 -30.38 2.19
C GLY A 18 -0.44 -28.88 1.92
N ASN A 19 -0.48 -28.02 2.95
CA ASN A 19 -0.52 -26.57 2.76
C ASN A 19 0.90 -26.01 2.68
N ASP A 20 1.22 -25.31 1.58
CA ASP A 20 2.52 -24.67 1.37
C ASP A 20 2.80 -23.52 2.34
N ILE A 21 1.75 -22.77 2.71
CA ILE A 21 1.87 -21.62 3.59
C ILE A 21 0.87 -21.77 4.73
N VAL A 22 1.36 -21.77 5.97
CA VAL A 22 0.50 -21.75 7.15
C VAL A 22 0.79 -20.49 7.95
N TYR A 23 -0.21 -19.63 8.13
CA TYR A 23 -0.04 -18.36 8.84
C TYR A 23 -1.11 -18.16 9.91
N ALA A 24 -0.78 -17.35 10.92
CA ALA A 24 -1.71 -17.02 11.99
C ALA A 24 -2.40 -15.67 11.75
N ARG A 25 -3.71 -15.60 12.05
CA ARG A 25 -4.46 -14.34 12.11
C ARG A 25 -5.14 -14.17 13.46
N ARG A 26 -5.33 -12.91 13.84
CA ARG A 26 -6.16 -12.58 15.00
C ARG A 26 -7.62 -12.49 14.60
N THR A 27 -8.49 -13.15 15.35
CA THR A 27 -9.95 -13.06 15.17
C THR A 27 -10.51 -11.72 15.64
N ASN A 28 -9.91 -11.15 16.68
CA ASN A 28 -10.33 -9.88 17.25
C ASN A 28 -9.14 -8.95 17.55
N ARG A 29 -9.37 -7.64 17.50
CA ARG A 29 -8.42 -6.58 17.83
C ARG A 29 -8.71 -5.96 19.20
N SER A 30 -9.33 -6.73 20.10
CA SER A 30 -9.61 -6.34 21.48
C SER A 30 -8.34 -5.79 22.14
N GLY A 31 -8.36 -4.51 22.55
CA GLY A 31 -7.20 -3.82 23.13
C GLY A 31 -6.51 -2.79 22.22
N GLU A 32 -6.92 -2.69 20.94
CA GLU A 32 -6.56 -1.54 20.09
C GLU A 32 -7.53 -0.36 20.30
N SER A 33 -7.03 0.87 20.22
CA SER A 33 -7.89 2.07 20.20
C SER A 33 -8.86 2.01 19.02
N PHE A 34 -10.10 2.44 19.21
CA PHE A 34 -11.16 2.46 18.19
C PHE A 34 -10.69 3.05 16.85
N PHE A 35 -9.97 4.18 16.90
CA PHE A 35 -9.41 4.83 15.71
C PHE A 35 -8.39 3.95 14.97
N ARG A 36 -7.55 3.19 15.69
CA ARG A 36 -6.60 2.27 15.07
C ARG A 36 -7.28 1.09 14.40
N SER A 37 -8.33 0.56 15.04
CA SER A 37 -9.14 -0.53 14.48
C SER A 37 -9.83 -0.06 13.17
N LEU A 38 -10.46 1.11 13.21
CA LEU A 38 -11.12 1.72 12.05
C LEU A 38 -10.14 1.99 10.90
N CYS A 39 -9.01 2.68 11.15
CA CYS A 39 -8.00 2.94 10.13
C CYS A 39 -7.45 1.65 9.52
N GLY A 40 -7.20 0.62 10.33
CA GLY A 40 -6.72 -0.66 9.83
C GLY A 40 -7.76 -1.38 8.97
N ASN A 41 -9.04 -1.35 9.35
CA ASN A 41 -10.11 -1.96 8.54
C ASN A 41 -10.28 -1.22 7.20
N MET A 42 -10.24 0.10 7.23
CA MET A 42 -10.31 0.93 6.03
C MET A 42 -9.12 0.69 5.11
N PHE A 43 -7.91 0.52 5.66
CA PHE A 43 -6.73 0.13 4.89
C PHE A 43 -6.95 -1.20 4.15
N TYR A 44 -7.42 -2.24 4.85
CA TYR A 44 -7.66 -3.54 4.21
C TYR A 44 -8.76 -3.47 3.14
N GLN A 45 -9.83 -2.70 3.37
CA GLN A 45 -10.90 -2.51 2.38
C GLN A 45 -10.39 -1.79 1.12
N ILE A 46 -9.69 -0.66 1.30
CA ILE A 46 -9.14 0.12 0.19
C ILE A 46 -8.06 -0.69 -0.54
N SER A 47 -7.17 -1.34 0.20
CA SER A 47 -6.12 -2.19 -0.38
C SER A 47 -6.72 -3.32 -1.20
N ASN A 48 -7.69 -4.07 -0.68
CA ASN A 48 -8.29 -5.19 -1.42
C ASN A 48 -9.17 -4.74 -2.59
N PHE A 49 -9.68 -3.52 -2.58
CA PHE A 49 -10.42 -2.97 -3.72
C PHE A 49 -9.49 -2.59 -4.88
N PHE A 50 -8.30 -2.08 -4.57
CA PHE A 50 -7.38 -1.52 -5.56
C PHE A 50 -6.14 -2.38 -5.86
N SER A 51 -5.89 -3.42 -5.06
CA SER A 51 -4.78 -4.35 -5.26
C SER A 51 -5.31 -5.61 -5.93
N GLU A 52 -4.52 -6.18 -6.84
CA GLU A 52 -4.83 -7.47 -7.48
C GLU A 52 -4.78 -8.64 -6.48
N VAL A 53 -4.18 -8.40 -5.31
CA VAL A 53 -3.95 -9.38 -4.25
C VAL A 53 -4.79 -9.04 -3.02
N SER A 54 -5.66 -9.96 -2.62
CA SER A 54 -6.48 -9.83 -1.42
C SER A 54 -5.67 -10.18 -0.17
N ILE A 55 -5.53 -9.22 0.74
CA ILE A 55 -4.82 -9.40 2.00
C ILE A 55 -5.84 -9.67 3.12
N PRO A 56 -5.73 -10.82 3.81
CA PRO A 56 -6.62 -11.13 4.92
C PRO A 56 -6.38 -10.20 6.10
N ASN A 57 -7.47 -9.61 6.61
CA ASN A 57 -7.44 -8.73 7.76
C ASN A 57 -6.92 -9.47 9.00
N GLY A 58 -6.08 -8.81 9.80
CA GLY A 58 -5.53 -9.37 11.04
C GLY A 58 -4.41 -10.39 10.85
N SER A 59 -3.93 -10.57 9.61
CA SER A 59 -2.79 -11.44 9.30
C SER A 59 -1.52 -10.95 9.99
N ARG A 60 -0.80 -11.89 10.62
CA ARG A 60 0.46 -11.68 11.31
C ARG A 60 1.62 -12.17 10.44
N ASP A 61 2.83 -11.71 10.76
CA ASP A 61 4.04 -12.19 10.10
C ASP A 61 4.47 -13.60 10.58
N TYR A 62 3.75 -14.17 11.54
CA TYR A 62 3.98 -15.50 12.10
C TYR A 62 3.46 -16.61 11.16
N ARG A 63 4.39 -17.34 10.52
CA ARG A 63 4.09 -18.32 9.46
C ARG A 63 5.14 -19.42 9.29
N ILE A 64 4.73 -20.53 8.68
CA ILE A 64 5.57 -21.58 8.09
C ILE A 64 5.41 -21.49 6.57
N LEU A 65 6.51 -21.70 5.86
CA LEU A 65 6.59 -21.71 4.39
C LEU A 65 7.21 -23.03 3.93
N SER A 66 6.67 -23.63 2.88
CA SER A 66 7.31 -24.70 2.14
C SER A 66 8.58 -24.18 1.46
N TYR A 67 9.45 -25.10 1.09
CA TYR A 67 10.68 -24.77 0.38
C TYR A 67 10.38 -24.03 -0.93
N ASP A 68 9.39 -24.52 -1.69
CA ASP A 68 8.99 -23.93 -2.97
C ASP A 68 8.41 -22.51 -2.80
N ALA A 69 7.56 -22.31 -1.78
CA ALA A 69 7.04 -20.99 -1.45
C ALA A 69 8.15 -20.01 -1.01
N LEU A 70 9.15 -20.50 -0.28
CA LEU A 70 10.31 -19.72 0.11
C LEU A 70 11.18 -19.34 -1.10
N GLU A 71 11.47 -20.27 -2.00
CA GLU A 71 12.24 -19.99 -3.22
C GLU A 71 11.56 -18.95 -4.09
N ALA A 72 10.24 -19.09 -4.33
CA ALA A 72 9.47 -18.11 -5.08
C ALA A 72 9.54 -16.71 -4.45
N LEU A 73 9.44 -16.63 -3.12
CA LEU A 73 9.58 -15.36 -2.39
C LEU A 73 10.99 -14.76 -2.50
N LEU A 74 12.03 -15.60 -2.51
CA LEU A 74 13.42 -15.15 -2.65
C LEU A 74 13.74 -14.63 -4.06
N GLN A 75 13.00 -15.07 -5.08
CA GLN A 75 13.10 -14.53 -6.44
C GLN A 75 12.51 -13.11 -6.57
N MET A 76 11.66 -12.68 -5.64
CA MET A 76 11.09 -11.33 -5.65
C MET A 76 12.15 -10.30 -5.25
N GLN A 77 12.57 -9.48 -6.23
CA GLN A 77 13.59 -8.44 -6.06
C GLN A 77 13.00 -7.05 -5.72
N GLU A 78 11.83 -7.01 -5.10
CA GLU A 78 11.17 -5.74 -4.77
C GLU A 78 11.98 -4.92 -3.77
N TYR A 79 12.27 -3.66 -4.12
CA TYR A 79 12.99 -2.76 -3.22
C TYR A 79 12.18 -2.43 -1.95
N HIS A 80 10.91 -2.05 -2.11
CA HIS A 80 9.99 -1.79 -1.00
C HIS A 80 9.19 -3.04 -0.65
N ARG A 81 9.70 -3.82 0.30
CA ARG A 81 9.09 -5.10 0.69
C ARG A 81 7.88 -4.89 1.60
N PHE A 82 6.69 -5.21 1.09
CA PHE A 82 5.49 -5.33 1.89
C PHE A 82 5.11 -6.81 2.01
N SER A 83 5.73 -7.47 2.99
CA SER A 83 5.66 -8.92 3.21
C SER A 83 4.23 -9.47 3.11
N LYS A 84 3.25 -8.79 3.71
CA LYS A 84 1.84 -9.20 3.70
C LYS A 84 1.27 -9.39 2.31
N ALA A 85 1.58 -8.51 1.35
CA ALA A 85 1.12 -8.66 -0.03
C ALA A 85 1.99 -9.68 -0.78
N MET A 86 3.31 -9.69 -0.56
CA MET A 86 4.22 -10.64 -1.23
C MET A 86 3.81 -12.11 -0.98
N PHE A 87 3.47 -12.46 0.27
CA PHE A 87 3.02 -13.80 0.60
C PHE A 87 1.68 -14.18 -0.04
N GLU A 88 0.83 -13.19 -0.28
CA GLU A 88 -0.44 -13.41 -0.96
C GLU A 88 -0.25 -13.50 -2.48
N TRP A 89 0.71 -12.75 -3.04
CA TRP A 89 1.05 -12.68 -4.47
C TRP A 89 1.66 -13.97 -5.03
N ILE A 90 2.53 -14.65 -4.26
CA ILE A 90 3.17 -15.90 -4.72
C ILE A 90 2.17 -17.04 -4.98
N GLY A 91 0.91 -16.92 -4.56
CA GLY A 91 -0.18 -17.75 -5.07
C GLY A 91 -0.29 -19.20 -4.57
N PHE A 92 0.63 -19.66 -3.72
CA PHE A 92 0.64 -21.01 -3.15
C PHE A 92 -0.57 -21.30 -2.24
N GLU A 93 -0.81 -22.59 -1.96
CA GLU A 93 -1.89 -23.02 -1.06
C GLU A 93 -1.64 -22.53 0.37
N LYS A 94 -2.68 -21.94 0.96
CA LYS A 94 -2.59 -21.22 2.24
C LYS A 94 -3.60 -21.75 3.24
N LYS A 95 -3.14 -22.06 4.46
CA LYS A 95 -4.00 -22.28 5.63
C LYS A 95 -3.86 -21.16 6.64
N CYS A 96 -4.99 -20.60 7.04
CA CYS A 96 -5.06 -19.63 8.12
C CYS A 96 -5.43 -20.31 9.44
N LEU A 97 -4.66 -20.04 10.49
CA LEU A 97 -4.98 -20.43 11.87
C LEU A 97 -5.37 -19.19 12.68
N GLU A 98 -6.53 -19.27 13.32
CA GLU A 98 -7.14 -18.18 14.05
C GLU A 98 -6.85 -18.25 15.55
N TYR A 99 -6.54 -17.11 16.15
CA TYR A 99 -6.38 -17.00 17.59
C TYR A 99 -6.86 -15.66 18.15
N GLU A 100 -7.25 -15.66 19.42
CA GLU A 100 -7.67 -14.43 20.11
C GLU A 100 -6.47 -13.56 20.49
N TYR A 101 -6.71 -12.25 20.67
CA TYR A 101 -5.65 -11.33 21.04
C TYR A 101 -5.05 -11.68 22.42
N ILE A 102 -3.74 -11.95 22.43
CA ILE A 102 -2.97 -12.15 23.67
C ILE A 102 -2.23 -10.83 24.02
N PRO A 103 -2.47 -10.23 25.20
CA PRO A 103 -1.78 -9.01 25.61
C PRO A 103 -0.28 -9.26 25.78
N ARG A 104 0.54 -8.21 25.57
CA ARG A 104 1.98 -8.31 25.84
C ARG A 104 2.19 -8.42 27.34
N GLN A 105 3.05 -9.36 27.74
CA GLN A 105 3.49 -9.47 29.12
C GLN A 105 4.46 -8.34 29.49
N GLU A 106 5.32 -7.90 28.56
CA GLU A 106 6.25 -6.78 28.76
C GLU A 106 6.52 -5.99 27.46
N GLY A 107 6.90 -4.71 27.62
CA GLY A 107 7.37 -3.81 26.56
C GLY A 107 6.28 -2.97 25.86
N GLN A 108 6.64 -1.74 25.48
CA GLN A 108 5.78 -0.87 24.67
C GLN A 108 5.83 -1.25 23.18
N SER A 109 4.78 -0.90 22.43
CA SER A 109 4.79 -1.07 20.98
C SER A 109 5.86 -0.20 20.33
N SER A 110 6.78 -0.80 19.57
CA SER A 110 7.72 -0.08 18.69
C SER A 110 7.02 0.68 17.55
N TRP A 111 5.75 0.33 17.30
CA TRP A 111 4.88 0.94 16.31
C TRP A 111 4.05 2.06 16.94
N ASN A 112 4.34 3.29 16.54
CA ASN A 112 3.45 4.43 16.72
C ASN A 112 2.53 4.57 15.49
N PHE A 113 1.41 5.27 15.65
CA PHE A 113 0.40 5.50 14.61
C PHE A 113 1.02 5.99 13.29
N TRP A 114 1.92 6.98 13.35
CA TRP A 114 2.58 7.53 12.15
C TRP A 114 3.43 6.50 11.39
N LYS A 115 4.15 5.63 12.10
CA LYS A 115 4.94 4.56 11.46
C LYS A 115 4.03 3.56 10.76
N LEU A 116 2.91 3.22 11.40
CA LEU A 116 1.93 2.29 10.84
C LEU A 116 1.22 2.88 9.61
N PHE A 117 0.86 4.16 9.69
CA PHE A 117 0.25 4.90 8.57
C PHE A 117 1.20 5.00 7.39
N LYS A 118 2.48 5.36 7.63
CA LYS A 118 3.52 5.39 6.60
C LYS A 118 3.70 4.02 5.95
N TYR A 119 3.83 2.96 6.75
CA TYR A 119 3.95 1.58 6.26
C TYR A 119 2.74 1.14 5.41
N ALA A 120 1.53 1.52 5.82
CA ALA A 120 0.31 1.26 5.06
C ALA A 120 0.31 1.98 3.70
N ILE A 121 0.67 3.28 3.67
CA ILE A 121 0.79 4.03 2.42
C ILE A 121 1.87 3.43 1.52
N GLU A 122 3.05 3.11 2.07
CA GLU A 122 4.14 2.51 1.31
C GLU A 122 3.69 1.20 0.65
N GLY A 123 3.04 0.30 1.41
CA GLY A 123 2.49 -0.94 0.90
C GLY A 123 1.40 -0.73 -0.15
N PHE A 124 0.46 0.19 0.09
CA PHE A 124 -0.62 0.50 -0.85
C PHE A 124 -0.09 1.01 -2.20
N VAL A 125 0.88 1.93 -2.18
CA VAL A 125 1.46 2.49 -3.40
C VAL A 125 2.38 1.49 -4.10
N SER A 126 3.03 0.57 -3.37
CA SER A 126 3.92 -0.45 -3.97
C SER A 126 3.15 -1.52 -4.74
N PHE A 127 1.96 -1.89 -4.25
CA PHE A 127 1.15 -2.98 -4.80
C PHE A 127 -0.07 -2.50 -5.58
N SER A 128 -0.24 -1.18 -5.75
CA SER A 128 -1.36 -0.63 -6.50
C SER A 128 -0.98 0.57 -7.38
N THR A 129 -1.57 0.63 -8.56
CA THR A 129 -1.53 1.78 -9.47
C THR A 129 -2.68 2.75 -9.24
N ALA A 130 -3.52 2.52 -8.21
CA ALA A 130 -4.70 3.33 -7.93
C ALA A 130 -4.42 4.82 -7.69
N PRO A 131 -3.41 5.24 -6.90
CA PRO A 131 -3.07 6.66 -6.76
C PRO A 131 -2.80 7.34 -8.10
N LEU A 132 -2.06 6.66 -8.99
CA LEU A 132 -1.76 7.16 -10.33
C LEU A 132 -3.04 7.28 -11.18
N ARG A 133 -3.91 6.26 -11.14
CA ARG A 133 -5.18 6.28 -11.87
C ARG A 133 -6.13 7.38 -11.35
N LEU A 134 -6.18 7.60 -10.04
CA LEU A 134 -6.99 8.68 -9.44
C LEU A 134 -6.48 10.05 -9.87
N ALA A 135 -5.16 10.28 -9.83
CA ALA A 135 -4.56 11.52 -10.30
C ALA A 135 -4.87 11.77 -11.78
N PHE A 136 -4.82 10.73 -12.61
CA PHE A 136 -5.20 10.80 -14.02
C PHE A 136 -6.68 11.17 -14.21
N ILE A 137 -7.61 10.49 -13.51
CA ILE A 137 -9.05 10.77 -13.61
C ILE A 137 -9.37 12.19 -13.15
N LEU A 138 -8.79 12.65 -12.04
CA LEU A 138 -8.98 14.02 -11.55
C LEU A 138 -8.42 15.04 -12.53
N GLY A 139 -7.24 14.79 -13.09
CA GLY A 139 -6.64 15.62 -14.14
C GLY A 139 -7.52 15.70 -15.39
N PHE A 140 -8.06 14.57 -15.83
CA PHE A 140 -8.96 14.49 -16.98
C PHE A 140 -10.27 15.25 -16.74
N LEU A 141 -10.92 15.04 -15.60
CA LEU A 141 -12.17 15.73 -15.24
C LEU A 141 -11.97 17.25 -15.15
N ALA A 142 -10.89 17.70 -14.52
CA ALA A 142 -10.57 19.12 -14.43
C ALA A 142 -10.30 19.74 -15.80
N SER A 143 -9.56 19.04 -16.66
CA SER A 143 -9.30 19.48 -18.04
C SER A 143 -10.60 19.58 -18.84
N PHE A 144 -11.47 18.57 -18.75
CA PHE A 144 -12.77 18.56 -19.40
C PHE A 144 -13.65 19.74 -18.94
N LEU A 145 -13.75 19.97 -17.63
CA LEU A 145 -14.47 21.13 -17.08
C LEU A 145 -13.87 22.47 -17.54
N SER A 146 -12.55 22.55 -17.65
CA SER A 146 -11.87 23.73 -18.20
C SER A 146 -12.28 24.04 -19.62
N ILE A 147 -12.33 23.01 -20.47
CA ILE A 147 -12.67 23.15 -21.88
C ILE A 147 -14.13 23.57 -22.02
N CYS A 148 -15.05 22.96 -21.26
CA CYS A 148 -16.46 23.35 -21.24
C CYS A 148 -16.64 24.81 -20.79
N TYR A 149 -15.98 25.20 -19.70
CA TYR A 149 -16.07 26.57 -19.17
C TYR A 149 -15.43 27.60 -20.09
N GLY A 150 -14.26 27.28 -20.68
CA GLY A 150 -13.61 28.12 -21.68
C GLY A 150 -14.45 28.28 -22.95
N GLY A 151 -15.09 27.21 -23.41
CA GLY A 151 -16.03 27.25 -24.53
C GLY A 151 -17.25 28.12 -24.26
N TYR A 152 -17.82 28.03 -23.04
CA TYR A 152 -18.91 28.90 -22.61
C TYR A 152 -18.51 30.38 -22.65
N ILE A 153 -17.36 30.76 -22.07
CA ILE A 153 -16.86 32.14 -22.10
C ILE A 153 -16.63 32.62 -23.53
N ALA A 154 -16.07 31.77 -24.40
CA ALA A 154 -15.80 32.12 -25.79
C ALA A 154 -17.09 32.43 -26.58
N ILE A 155 -18.13 31.60 -26.40
CA ILE A 155 -19.44 31.80 -27.04
C ILE A 155 -20.10 33.08 -26.50
N ASP A 156 -20.10 33.27 -25.18
CA ASP A 156 -20.67 34.45 -24.53
C ASP A 156 -20.02 35.75 -25.02
N THR A 157 -18.69 35.75 -25.11
CA THR A 157 -17.88 36.88 -25.59
C THR A 157 -18.16 37.21 -27.07
N LEU A 158 -18.38 36.19 -27.91
CA LEU A 158 -18.69 36.37 -29.34
C LEU A 158 -20.07 36.98 -29.58
N ILE A 159 -21.05 36.70 -28.70
CA ILE A 159 -22.45 37.13 -28.88
C ILE A 159 -22.69 38.50 -28.22
N TYR A 160 -22.23 38.70 -26.99
CA TYR A 160 -22.62 39.87 -26.18
C TYR A 160 -21.53 40.95 -26.06
N GLY A 161 -20.30 40.67 -26.51
CA GLY A 161 -19.15 41.54 -26.26
C GLY A 161 -18.72 41.53 -24.78
N ASN A 162 -17.51 42.01 -24.48
CA ASN A 162 -16.89 41.84 -23.15
C ASN A 162 -16.79 43.18 -22.40
N GLU A 163 -17.59 43.37 -21.35
CA GLU A 163 -17.67 44.66 -20.64
C GLU A 163 -16.70 44.82 -19.45
N VAL A 164 -16.19 43.77 -18.77
CA VAL A 164 -15.33 43.95 -17.56
C VAL A 164 -14.30 42.82 -17.31
N LYS A 165 -13.17 43.21 -16.70
CA LYS A 165 -11.91 42.49 -16.42
C LYS A 165 -12.07 41.07 -15.83
N GLY A 166 -11.80 40.05 -16.65
CA GLY A 166 -11.66 38.64 -16.26
C GLY A 166 -10.41 38.28 -15.44
N TYR A 167 -9.80 39.23 -14.71
CA TYR A 167 -8.57 39.00 -13.95
C TYR A 167 -8.78 38.04 -12.75
N PRO A 168 -9.82 38.18 -11.90
CA PRO A 168 -10.02 37.27 -10.79
C PRO A 168 -10.30 35.82 -11.24
N SER A 169 -11.10 35.64 -12.29
CA SER A 169 -11.36 34.33 -12.89
C SER A 169 -10.12 33.74 -13.55
N LEU A 170 -9.32 34.55 -14.26
CA LEU A 170 -8.01 34.12 -14.81
C LEU A 170 -7.06 33.63 -13.72
N VAL A 171 -6.89 34.40 -12.65
CA VAL A 171 -6.00 34.03 -11.54
C VAL A 171 -6.48 32.75 -10.87
N CYS A 172 -7.79 32.59 -10.64
CA CYS A 172 -8.33 31.34 -10.09
C CYS A 172 -8.09 30.14 -11.00
N ILE A 173 -8.34 30.27 -12.31
CA ILE A 173 -8.12 29.20 -13.29
C ILE A 173 -6.64 28.81 -13.34
N ILE A 174 -5.74 29.78 -13.52
CA ILE A 174 -4.29 29.53 -13.61
C ILE A 174 -3.77 28.89 -12.33
N THR A 175 -4.18 29.40 -11.16
CA THR A 175 -3.74 28.87 -9.87
C THR A 175 -4.28 27.46 -9.62
N PHE A 176 -5.53 27.19 -9.99
CA PHE A 176 -6.15 25.86 -9.89
C PHE A 176 -5.46 24.85 -10.80
N PHE A 177 -5.28 25.16 -12.08
CA PHE A 177 -4.58 24.28 -13.01
C PHE A 177 -3.10 24.11 -12.65
N GLY A 178 -2.42 25.17 -12.19
CA GLY A 178 -1.05 25.07 -11.69
C GLY A 178 -0.94 24.17 -10.46
N GLY A 179 -1.84 24.31 -9.49
CA GLY A 179 -1.90 23.45 -8.31
C GLY A 179 -2.19 21.99 -8.67
N LEU A 180 -3.14 21.76 -9.60
CA LEU A 180 -3.47 20.42 -10.07
C LEU A 180 -2.31 19.77 -10.84
N GLN A 181 -1.61 20.51 -11.70
CA GLN A 181 -0.42 20.04 -12.40
C GLN A 181 0.68 19.65 -11.44
N LEU A 182 0.96 20.47 -10.42
CA LEU A 182 1.94 20.15 -9.38
C LEU A 182 1.55 18.89 -8.58
N LEU A 183 0.26 18.69 -8.31
CA LEU A 183 -0.24 17.47 -7.67
C LEU A 183 0.03 16.24 -8.55
N VAL A 184 -0.38 16.28 -9.82
CA VAL A 184 -0.18 15.17 -10.77
C VAL A 184 1.32 14.88 -10.96
N LEU A 185 2.15 15.92 -11.09
CA LEU A 185 3.61 15.78 -11.16
C LEU A 185 4.20 15.17 -9.88
N GLY A 186 3.67 15.52 -8.70
CA GLY A 186 4.05 14.91 -7.44
C GLY A 186 3.78 13.42 -7.41
N VAL A 187 2.58 12.98 -7.87
CA VAL A 187 2.24 11.55 -7.97
C VAL A 187 3.16 10.84 -8.96
N ILE A 188 3.37 11.41 -10.14
CA ILE A 188 4.29 10.84 -11.15
C ILE A 188 5.71 10.74 -10.57
N GLY A 189 6.19 11.78 -9.88
CA GLY A 189 7.51 11.82 -9.24
C GLY A 189 7.71 10.71 -8.22
N GLU A 190 6.69 10.40 -7.42
CA GLU A 190 6.70 9.26 -6.47
C GLU A 190 6.88 7.92 -7.20
N TYR A 191 6.15 7.69 -8.29
CA TYR A 191 6.31 6.45 -9.08
C TYR A 191 7.65 6.39 -9.80
N ILE A 192 8.16 7.51 -10.33
CA ILE A 192 9.49 7.59 -10.92
C ILE A 192 10.56 7.29 -9.86
N ALA A 193 10.43 7.80 -8.63
CA ALA A 193 11.35 7.51 -7.54
C ALA A 193 11.39 6.00 -7.23
N ARG A 194 10.23 5.34 -7.21
CA ARG A 194 10.14 3.88 -7.02
C ARG A 194 10.79 3.09 -8.15
N ILE A 195 10.54 3.49 -9.40
CA ILE A 195 11.21 2.90 -10.57
C ILE A 195 12.73 3.11 -10.44
N TYR A 196 13.18 4.30 -10.07
CA TYR A 196 14.60 4.59 -9.87
C TYR A 196 15.22 3.72 -8.77
N GLU A 197 14.52 3.51 -7.65
CA GLU A 197 14.97 2.63 -6.58
C GLU A 197 15.03 1.16 -7.00
N GLN A 198 14.04 0.69 -7.77
CA GLN A 198 14.03 -0.66 -8.32
C GLN A 198 15.16 -0.88 -9.34
N VAL A 199 15.36 0.07 -10.27
CA VAL A 199 16.35 -0.04 -11.36
C VAL A 199 17.79 0.06 -10.85
N LYS A 200 18.03 0.70 -9.70
CA LYS A 200 19.36 0.68 -9.06
C LYS A 200 19.89 -0.74 -8.82
N ASN A 201 19.02 -1.74 -8.68
CA ASN A 201 19.38 -3.13 -8.41
C ASN A 201 20.41 -3.28 -7.28
N ARG A 202 20.30 -2.43 -6.24
CA ARG A 202 21.17 -2.52 -5.08
C ARG A 202 20.71 -3.68 -4.19
N PRO A 203 21.61 -4.59 -3.78
CA PRO A 203 21.24 -5.66 -2.85
C PRO A 203 20.80 -5.04 -1.51
N HIS A 204 19.80 -5.65 -0.87
CA HIS A 204 19.24 -5.14 0.39
C HIS A 204 20.26 -5.13 1.53
N TYR A 205 21.19 -6.06 1.52
CA TYR A 205 22.27 -6.16 2.50
C TYR A 205 23.47 -6.86 1.86
N PHE A 206 24.64 -6.62 2.45
CA PHE A 206 25.84 -7.38 2.14
C PHE A 206 26.14 -8.30 3.31
N LEU A 207 26.45 -9.56 3.02
CA LEU A 207 26.92 -10.50 4.03
C LEU A 207 28.36 -10.13 4.42
N LYS A 208 28.58 -9.88 5.72
CA LYS A 208 29.93 -9.76 6.25
C LYS A 208 30.52 -11.17 6.34
N ARG A 209 31.61 -11.43 5.61
CA ARG A 209 32.29 -12.72 5.64
C ARG A 209 32.79 -13.02 7.07
N ASN A 210 32.33 -14.11 7.65
CA ASN A 210 32.85 -14.61 8.93
C ASN A 210 34.26 -15.17 8.69
N LYS A 211 35.20 -14.83 9.58
CA LYS A 211 36.61 -15.30 9.48
C LYS A 211 36.76 -16.81 9.74
N ASN A 212 35.70 -17.51 10.15
CA ASN A 212 35.75 -18.90 10.63
C ASN A 212 35.29 -19.95 9.61
N GLU A 213 34.93 -19.57 8.39
CA GLU A 213 34.65 -20.53 7.31
C GLU A 213 35.78 -20.41 6.26
N LYS A 214 36.71 -21.36 6.32
CA LYS A 214 37.69 -21.67 5.27
C LYS A 214 37.10 -22.70 4.33
#